data_AF-A0A842MX90-F1
#
_entry.id   AF-A0A842MX90-F1
#
_cell.length_a   1.000
_cell.length_b   1.000
_cell.length_c   1.000
_cell.angle_alpha   90.00
_cell.angle_beta   90.00
_cell.angle_gamma   90.00
#
_symmetry.space_group_name_H-M   'P 1'
#
loop_
_entity.id
_entity.type
_entity.pdbx_description
1 polymer ?
#
loop_
_entity_poly.entity_id
_entity_poly.type
_entity_poly.pdbx_seq_one_letter_code
_entity_poly.pdbx_strand_id
1 'polypeptide(L)'
;NPARIFGLYPRKGAIMVGSDADFTIVDMKMEKTIKAEELHSKQKITPFDGFRVQGVPVYTIVRGNIVAERGEILDGPKGRFIKP
;
A
#
# COMPACT_ATOMS: atom_id res chain seq x y z
N ASN A 1 7.06 10.50 -12.61
CA ASN A 1 6.66 9.36 -11.73
C ASN A 1 7.80 9.01 -10.78
N PRO A 2 7.53 8.77 -9.48
CA PRO A 2 8.54 8.69 -8.42
C PRO A 2 9.69 7.70 -8.68
N ALA A 3 9.38 6.45 -9.04
CA ALA A 3 10.42 5.42 -9.23
C ALA A 3 11.47 5.80 -10.29
N ARG A 4 11.09 6.48 -11.37
CA ARG A 4 12.03 6.96 -12.39
C ARG A 4 12.84 8.17 -11.90
N ILE A 5 12.19 9.11 -11.22
CA ILE A 5 12.85 10.32 -10.69
C ILE A 5 13.95 9.96 -9.69
N PHE A 6 13.71 8.94 -8.86
CA PHE A 6 14.68 8.47 -7.86
C PHE A 6 15.63 7.37 -8.38
N GLY A 7 15.64 7.07 -9.69
CA GLY A 7 16.54 6.06 -10.26
C GLY A 7 16.23 4.60 -9.88
N LEU A 8 15.03 4.32 -9.34
CA LEU A 8 14.63 3.00 -8.84
C LEU A 8 13.89 2.14 -9.86
N TYR A 9 13.55 2.66 -11.04
CA TYR A 9 12.91 1.87 -12.10
C TYR A 9 13.95 1.02 -12.85
N PRO A 10 13.69 -0.26 -13.17
CA PRO A 10 12.43 -0.99 -13.00
C PRO A 10 12.31 -1.75 -11.67
N ARG A 11 13.30 -1.67 -10.78
CA ARG A 11 13.28 -2.38 -9.49
C ARG A 11 12.03 -2.04 -8.66
N LYS A 12 11.54 -0.80 -8.70
CA LYS A 12 10.30 -0.32 -8.08
C LYS A 12 9.34 0.25 -9.13
N GLY A 13 8.04 0.18 -8.81
CA GLY A 13 6.98 0.79 -9.64
C GLY A 13 6.73 0.07 -10.96
N ALA A 14 7.04 -1.23 -11.03
CA ALA A 14 6.79 -2.09 -12.18
C ALA A 14 6.33 -3.48 -11.72
N ILE A 15 5.40 -4.09 -12.47
CA ILE A 15 5.07 -5.51 -12.38
C ILE A 15 5.75 -6.18 -13.57
N MET A 16 6.97 -6.66 -13.35
CA MET A 16 7.87 -7.18 -14.38
C MET A 16 8.82 -8.20 -13.74
N VAL A 17 9.25 -9.19 -14.53
CA VAL A 17 10.30 -10.13 -14.09
C VAL A 17 11.57 -9.35 -13.71
N GLY A 18 12.08 -9.60 -12.50
CA GLY A 18 13.27 -8.92 -11.96
C GLY A 18 12.96 -7.67 -11.11
N SER A 19 11.72 -7.18 -11.08
CA SER A 19 11.29 -6.14 -10.15
C SER A 19 11.08 -6.69 -8.73
N ASP A 20 11.22 -5.83 -7.71
CA ASP A 20 10.81 -6.22 -6.36
C ASP A 20 9.30 -6.51 -6.37
N ALA A 21 8.87 -7.62 -5.74
CA ALA A 21 7.47 -8.01 -5.60
C ALA A 21 6.75 -7.12 -4.58
N ASP A 22 6.62 -5.84 -4.91
CA ASP A 22 5.96 -4.80 -4.15
C ASP A 22 4.73 -4.33 -4.92
N PHE A 23 3.55 -4.78 -4.50
CA PHE A 23 2.29 -4.43 -5.16
C PHE A 23 1.12 -4.56 -4.19
N THR A 24 -0.01 -3.99 -4.61
CA THR A 24 -1.26 -4.01 -3.85
C THR A 24 -2.34 -4.61 -4.72
N ILE A 25 -3.15 -5.50 -4.14
CA ILE A 25 -4.38 -5.99 -4.76
C ILE A 25 -5.50 -5.07 -4.31
N VAL A 26 -6.22 -4.47 -5.25
CA VAL A 26 -7.31 -3.54 -5.00
C VAL A 26 -8.61 -4.15 -5.51
N ASP A 27 -9.63 -4.22 -4.64
CA ASP A 27 -10.98 -4.51 -5.07
C ASP A 27 -11.61 -3.23 -5.62
N MET A 28 -11.66 -3.13 -6.95
CA MET A 28 -12.19 -1.98 -7.67
C MET A 28 -13.70 -1.81 -7.54
N LYS A 29 -14.44 -2.83 -7.07
CA LYS A 29 -15.90 -2.77 -6.88
C LYS A 29 -16.28 -2.44 -5.44
N MET A 30 -15.36 -2.65 -4.50
CA MET A 30 -15.60 -2.37 -3.10
C MET A 30 -15.69 -0.85 -2.88
N GLU A 31 -16.73 -0.45 -2.15
CA GLU A 31 -16.90 0.90 -1.63
C GLU A 31 -16.70 0.92 -0.12
N LYS A 32 -16.12 1.99 0.40
CA LYS A 32 -15.95 2.21 1.84
C LYS A 32 -16.09 3.70 2.17
N THR A 33 -16.63 4.00 3.34
CA THR A 33 -16.52 5.34 3.93
C THR A 33 -15.29 5.38 4.81
N ILE A 34 -14.38 6.33 4.57
CA ILE A 34 -13.21 6.52 5.42
C ILE A 34 -13.69 6.99 6.79
N LYS A 35 -13.24 6.30 7.84
CA LYS A 35 -13.42 6.73 9.23
C LYS A 35 -12.07 6.91 9.90
N ALA A 36 -11.88 8.04 10.56
CA ALA A 36 -10.62 8.41 11.19
C ALA A 36 -10.18 7.43 12.28
N GLU A 37 -11.16 6.91 13.03
CA GLU A 37 -10.97 5.87 14.06
C GLU A 37 -10.43 4.54 13.51
N GLU A 38 -10.80 4.19 12.26
CA GLU A 38 -10.39 2.96 11.60
C GLU A 38 -8.98 3.05 10.97
N LEU A 39 -8.39 4.25 10.85
CA LEU A 39 -7.07 4.42 10.23
C LEU A 39 -5.96 3.87 11.12
N HIS A 40 -4.95 3.22 10.54
CA HIS A 40 -3.78 2.76 11.31
C HIS A 40 -2.86 3.88 11.82
N SER A 41 -3.14 5.15 11.49
CA SER A 41 -2.41 6.31 12.04
C SER A 41 -2.64 6.43 13.55
N LYS A 42 -1.58 6.79 14.30
CA LYS A 42 -1.66 6.98 15.75
C LYS A 42 -2.60 8.12 16.15
N GLN A 43 -2.63 9.20 15.38
CA GLN A 43 -3.40 10.40 15.75
C GLN A 43 -4.90 10.30 15.43
N LYS A 44 -5.33 9.32 14.63
CA LYS A 44 -6.76 9.10 14.30
C LYS A 44 -7.50 10.36 13.85
N ILE A 45 -6.79 11.27 13.16
CA ILE A 45 -7.32 12.50 12.57
C ILE A 45 -6.97 12.47 11.08
N THR A 46 -7.93 12.80 10.22
CA THR A 46 -7.76 12.88 8.78
C THR A 46 -8.74 13.88 8.19
N PRO A 47 -8.37 14.66 7.17
CA PRO A 47 -9.32 15.50 6.44
C PRO A 47 -10.31 14.69 5.59
N PHE A 48 -10.08 13.38 5.44
CA PHE A 48 -10.88 12.48 4.61
C PHE A 48 -11.98 11.75 5.39
N ASP A 49 -12.20 12.07 6.66
CA ASP A 49 -13.25 11.44 7.46
C ASP A 49 -14.63 11.67 6.81
N GLY A 50 -15.43 10.61 6.70
CA GLY A 50 -16.74 10.63 6.04
C GLY A 50 -16.72 10.54 4.51
N PHE A 51 -15.55 10.52 3.86
CA PHE A 51 -15.47 10.41 2.40
C PHE A 51 -15.83 8.99 1.95
N ARG A 52 -16.76 8.86 0.99
CA ARG A 52 -17.04 7.59 0.31
C ARG A 52 -16.06 7.39 -0.84
N VAL A 53 -15.35 6.28 -0.82
CA VAL A 53 -14.35 5.90 -1.84
C VAL A 53 -14.68 4.56 -2.46
N GLN A 54 -14.23 4.36 -3.69
CA GLN A 54 -14.30 3.10 -4.42
C GLN A 54 -12.89 2.66 -4.80
N GLY A 55 -12.62 1.35 -4.75
CA GLY A 55 -11.27 0.82 -4.94
C GLY A 55 -10.54 0.69 -3.61
N VAL A 56 -10.78 -0.43 -2.92
CA VAL A 56 -10.24 -0.67 -1.58
C VAL A 56 -9.06 -1.66 -1.65
N PRO A 57 -7.89 -1.32 -1.09
CA PRO A 57 -6.79 -2.27 -0.94
C PRO A 57 -7.21 -3.47 -0.08
N VAL A 58 -7.11 -4.67 -0.64
CA VAL A 58 -7.44 -5.92 0.07
C VAL A 58 -6.21 -6.73 0.46
N TYR A 59 -5.10 -6.57 -0.28
CA TYR A 59 -3.79 -7.13 0.09
C TYR A 59 -2.69 -6.13 -0.22
N THR A 60 -1.69 -6.04 0.66
CA THR A 60 -0.42 -5.35 0.38
C THR A 60 0.73 -6.33 0.50
N ILE A 61 1.55 -6.40 -0.55
CA ILE A 61 2.69 -7.29 -0.64
C ILE A 61 3.96 -6.45 -0.68
N VAL A 62 4.93 -6.79 0.17
CA VAL A 62 6.27 -6.19 0.20
C VAL A 62 7.30 -7.29 0.05
N ARG A 63 8.05 -7.26 -1.05
CA ARG A 63 9.08 -8.25 -1.42
C ARG A 63 8.57 -9.69 -1.36
N GLY A 64 7.34 -9.90 -1.81
CA GLY A 64 6.69 -11.22 -1.83
C GLY A 64 6.05 -11.64 -0.49
N ASN A 65 6.11 -10.82 0.56
CA ASN A 65 5.45 -11.10 1.84
C ASN A 65 4.14 -10.33 1.92
N ILE A 66 3.05 -11.00 2.30
CA ILE A 66 1.79 -10.33 2.61
C ILE A 66 1.97 -9.60 3.95
N VAL A 67 1.92 -8.28 3.93
CA VAL A 67 2.10 -7.45 5.14
C VAL A 67 0.78 -6.88 5.66
N ALA A 68 -0.24 -6.82 4.81
CA ALA A 68 -1.59 -6.45 5.20
C ALA A 68 -2.63 -7.24 4.39
N GLU A 69 -3.71 -7.63 5.06
CA GLU A 69 -4.84 -8.37 4.50
C GLU A 69 -6.15 -7.80 5.04
N ARG A 70 -7.08 -7.45 4.15
CA ARG A 70 -8.45 -7.03 4.45
C ARG A 70 -8.56 -5.96 5.55
N GLY A 71 -7.61 -5.02 5.56
CA GLY A 71 -7.59 -3.91 6.52
C GLY A 71 -6.82 -4.21 7.81
N GLU A 72 -6.22 -5.38 7.95
CA GLU A 72 -5.37 -5.73 9.11
C GLU A 72 -3.90 -5.82 8.71
N ILE A 73 -3.02 -5.35 9.60
CA ILE A 73 -1.56 -5.47 9.44
C ILE A 73 -1.12 -6.78 10.09
N LEU A 74 -0.51 -7.67 9.31
CA LEU A 74 -0.24 -9.05 9.74
C LEU A 74 1.14 -9.25 10.38
N ASP A 75 2.12 -8.45 9.98
CA ASP A 75 3.52 -8.83 10.13
C ASP A 75 4.39 -7.65 10.60
N GLY A 76 5.54 -7.97 11.19
CA GLY A 76 6.52 -6.97 11.64
C GLY A 76 7.20 -6.23 10.47
N PRO A 77 7.97 -5.16 10.75
CA PRO A 77 8.61 -4.36 9.70
C PRO A 77 9.55 -5.19 8.82
N LYS A 78 9.26 -5.24 7.51
CA LYS A 78 10.11 -5.90 6.47
C LYS A 78 10.90 -4.91 5.61
N GLY A 79 10.95 -3.65 6.04
CA GLY A 79 11.60 -2.57 5.29
C GLY A 79 13.12 -2.74 5.23
N ARG A 80 13.73 -2.25 4.14
CA ARG A 80 15.19 -2.05 4.05
C ARG A 80 15.48 -0.80 3.24
N PHE A 81 16.59 -0.13 3.55
CA PHE A 81 17.09 0.97 2.75
C PHE A 81 17.39 0.50 1.32
N ILE A 82 17.04 1.32 0.34
CA ILE A 82 17.33 1.08 -1.08
C ILE A 82 18.13 2.25 -1.61
N LYS A 83 19.21 1.93 -2.32
CA LYS A 83 19.99 2.90 -3.10
C LYS A 83 19.49 2.87 -4.55
N PRO A 84 19.47 4.03 -5.23
CA PRO A 84 19.34 4.09 -6.68
C PRO A 84 20.34 3.16 -7.38
#